data_AF-A0A8H4AVN6-F1
#
_entry.id   AF-A0A8H4AVN6-F1
#
_cell.length_a   1.000
_cell.length_b   1.000
_cell.length_c   1.000
_cell.angle_alpha   90.00
_cell.angle_beta   90.00
_cell.angle_gamma   90.00
#
_symmetry.space_group_name_H-M   'P 1'
#
loop_
_entity.id
_entity.type
_entity.pdbx_description
1 polymer ?
#
loop_
_entity_poly.entity_id
_entity_poly.type
_entity_poly.pdbx_seq_one_letter_code
_entity_poly.pdbx_strand_id
1 'polypeptide(L)'
;MSILPRVISNNVLNTRELERSNLTDMPQITSDKIWVQRPGRGPFSFTREELQNKSVIDLDDLKKLLLIRFGYDPERTSTDCVIVRHPKKDNLRASTPINELYNDDKSALEVAITNDPTVREQVTEEATISKNWFFF
;
A
#
# COMPACT_ATOMS: atom_id res chain seq x y z
N MET A 1 -9.95 50.74 -63.76
CA MET A 1 -9.59 51.48 -62.53
C MET A 1 -10.03 50.65 -61.34
N SER A 2 -9.09 50.37 -60.44
CA SER A 2 -9.18 49.61 -59.19
C SER A 2 -10.08 50.32 -58.16
N ILE A 3 -10.60 49.71 -57.08
CA ILE A 3 -9.95 49.47 -55.76
C ILE A 3 -10.94 48.69 -54.82
N LEU A 4 -10.46 47.66 -54.09
CA LEU A 4 -11.02 47.05 -52.84
C LEU A 4 -10.66 47.93 -51.61
N PRO A 5 -11.33 47.94 -50.42
CA PRO A 5 -11.71 46.77 -49.57
C PRO A 5 -13.06 46.99 -48.79
N ARG A 6 -13.61 46.15 -47.89
CA ARG A 6 -13.07 45.58 -46.63
C ARG A 6 -14.14 44.68 -45.95
N VAL A 7 -13.70 43.46 -45.60
CA VAL A 7 -14.05 42.54 -44.49
C VAL A 7 -15.13 42.95 -43.48
N ILE A 8 -16.16 42.10 -43.28
CA ILE A 8 -16.69 41.73 -41.94
C ILE A 8 -17.04 40.21 -41.90
N SER A 9 -16.49 39.57 -40.87
CA SER A 9 -16.62 38.20 -40.37
C SER A 9 -18.05 37.65 -40.32
N ASN A 10 -18.22 36.35 -40.61
CA ASN A 10 -19.03 35.46 -39.77
C ASN A 10 -18.51 34.01 -39.88
N ASN A 11 -17.96 33.55 -38.75
CA ASN A 11 -17.78 32.14 -38.36
C ASN A 11 -19.04 31.35 -38.74
N VAL A 12 -18.95 30.13 -39.29
CA VAL A 12 -18.79 28.90 -38.49
C VAL A 12 -17.97 27.91 -39.31
N LEU A 13 -16.68 27.80 -38.96
CA LEU A 13 -15.81 26.77 -39.49
C LEU A 13 -16.17 25.45 -38.81
N ASN A 14 -16.84 24.60 -39.58
CA ASN A 14 -17.15 23.21 -39.27
C ASN A 14 -15.85 22.50 -38.87
N THR A 15 -15.65 22.31 -37.57
CA THR A 15 -14.41 21.78 -37.00
C THR A 15 -14.72 20.55 -36.17
N ARG A 16 -14.10 19.45 -36.60
CA ARG A 16 -13.66 18.32 -35.76
C ARG A 16 -14.74 17.31 -35.35
N GLU A 17 -15.24 16.56 -36.32
CA GLU A 17 -15.47 15.11 -36.12
C GLU A 17 -14.19 14.34 -36.47
N LEU A 18 -13.09 14.74 -35.83
CA LEU A 18 -11.83 14.04 -35.91
C LEU A 18 -11.56 13.47 -34.52
N GLU A 19 -11.61 12.14 -34.45
CA GLU A 19 -10.88 11.36 -33.44
C GLU A 19 -11.36 11.53 -31.98
N ARG A 20 -12.54 10.98 -31.67
CA ARG A 20 -12.69 10.29 -30.38
C ARG A 20 -12.09 8.91 -30.50
N SER A 21 -10.76 8.92 -30.59
CA SER A 21 -9.90 7.76 -30.45
C SER A 21 -10.31 6.94 -29.23
N ASN A 22 -10.39 5.63 -29.46
CA ASN A 22 -10.47 4.58 -28.46
C ASN A 22 -9.28 4.69 -27.48
N LEU A 23 -9.40 5.53 -26.45
CA LEU A 23 -8.39 5.70 -25.42
C LEU A 23 -9.06 5.86 -24.06
N THR A 24 -9.37 4.74 -23.41
CA THR A 24 -8.96 4.43 -22.03
C THR A 24 -9.51 3.06 -21.61
N ASP A 25 -8.92 1.99 -22.15
CA ASP A 25 -8.85 0.73 -21.41
C ASP A 25 -7.70 0.86 -20.39
N MET A 26 -7.85 1.81 -19.47
CA MET A 26 -7.08 1.80 -18.24
C MET A 26 -7.77 0.78 -17.35
N PRO A 27 -7.08 -0.24 -16.82
CA PRO A 27 -7.68 -1.08 -15.80
C PRO A 27 -8.12 -0.16 -14.68
N GLN A 28 -9.44 -0.05 -14.51
CA GLN A 28 -10.04 0.76 -13.47
C GLN A 28 -9.56 0.16 -12.16
N ILE A 29 -8.61 0.81 -11.49
CA ILE A 29 -8.25 0.46 -10.12
C ILE A 29 -9.48 0.86 -9.31
N THR A 30 -10.42 -0.07 -9.15
CA THR A 30 -11.71 0.18 -8.48
C THR A 30 -11.58 0.30 -6.98
N SER A 31 -10.42 -0.08 -6.43
CA SER A 31 -10.19 -0.16 -4.99
C SER A 31 -9.23 0.94 -4.53
N ASP A 32 -9.70 1.76 -3.59
CA ASP A 32 -8.90 2.82 -2.92
C ASP A 32 -8.31 2.36 -1.58
N LYS A 33 -8.33 1.04 -1.35
CA LYS A 33 -7.91 0.42 -0.10
C LYS A 33 -7.03 -0.79 -0.38
N ILE A 34 -6.16 -1.07 0.58
CA ILE A 34 -5.45 -2.34 0.65
C ILE A 34 -6.09 -3.12 1.78
N TRP A 35 -6.83 -4.18 1.45
CA TRP A 35 -7.30 -5.11 2.46
C TRP A 35 -6.20 -6.10 2.80
N VAL A 36 -6.15 -6.43 4.08
CA VAL A 36 -5.19 -7.33 4.69
C VAL A 36 -5.94 -8.31 5.58
N GLN A 37 -5.62 -9.58 5.45
CA GLN A 37 -6.14 -10.64 6.28
C GLN A 37 -4.99 -11.38 6.96
N ARG A 38 -5.09 -11.50 8.29
CA ARG A 38 -4.18 -12.32 9.09
C ARG A 38 -4.93 -13.57 9.57
N PRO A 39 -4.36 -14.78 9.44
CA PRO A 39 -4.98 -15.99 9.98
C PRO A 39 -5.34 -15.81 11.47
N GLY A 40 -6.57 -16.17 11.85
CA GLY A 40 -7.07 -16.05 13.22
C GLY A 40 -7.46 -14.63 13.66
N ARG A 41 -7.37 -13.61 12.79
CA ARG A 41 -7.94 -12.27 13.02
C ARG A 41 -8.86 -11.87 11.88
N GLY A 42 -9.80 -10.96 12.17
CA GLY A 42 -10.65 -10.37 11.14
C GLY A 42 -9.83 -9.55 10.12
N PRO A 43 -10.33 -9.40 8.88
CA PRO A 43 -9.69 -8.55 7.89
C PRO A 43 -9.74 -7.08 8.32
N PHE A 44 -8.75 -6.32 7.88
CA PHE A 44 -8.71 -4.87 8.04
C PHE A 44 -8.16 -4.23 6.76
N SER A 45 -8.25 -2.91 6.66
CA SER A 45 -7.81 -2.19 5.47
C SER A 45 -7.03 -0.93 5.81
N PHE A 46 -6.07 -0.58 4.95
CA PHE A 46 -5.49 0.76 4.90
C PHE A 46 -6.15 1.56 3.78
N THR A 47 -6.50 2.82 4.05
CA THR A 47 -6.98 3.73 3.00
C THR A 47 -5.80 4.33 2.24
N ARG A 48 -6.03 4.72 0.99
CA ARG A 48 -5.03 5.48 0.20
C ARG A 48 -4.49 6.70 0.97
N GLU A 49 -5.38 7.46 1.61
CA GLU A 49 -5.00 8.63 2.41
C GLU A 49 -4.08 8.25 3.59
N GLU A 50 -4.39 7.18 4.31
CA GLU A 50 -3.53 6.71 5.42
C GLU A 50 -2.13 6.34 4.93
N LEU A 51 -2.05 5.64 3.79
CA LEU A 51 -0.78 5.23 3.18
C LEU A 51 0.03 6.44 2.71
N GLN A 52 -0.62 7.42 2.10
CA GLN A 52 0.02 8.67 1.67
C GLN A 52 0.53 9.50 2.86
N ASN A 53 -0.28 9.65 3.91
CA ASN A 53 0.10 10.39 5.11
C ASN A 53 1.29 9.75 5.85
N LYS A 54 1.47 8.44 5.69
CA LYS A 54 2.59 7.68 6.25
C LYS A 54 3.75 7.48 5.26
N SER A 55 3.70 8.14 4.10
CA SER A 55 4.71 8.07 3.06
C SER A 55 5.04 6.64 2.59
N VAL A 56 4.04 5.75 2.58
CA VAL A 56 4.21 4.35 2.13
C VAL A 56 4.26 4.31 0.61
N ILE A 57 5.42 3.96 0.04
CA ILE A 57 5.63 3.95 -1.41
C ILE A 57 5.64 2.55 -2.01
N ASP A 58 6.07 1.54 -1.26
CA ASP A 58 6.22 0.15 -1.72
C ASP A 58 5.79 -0.88 -0.67
N LEU A 59 5.98 -2.16 -1.00
CA LEU A 59 5.65 -3.27 -0.12
C LEU A 59 6.51 -3.30 1.14
N ASP A 60 7.78 -2.90 1.08
CA ASP A 60 8.65 -2.88 2.26
C ASP A 60 8.14 -1.89 3.30
N ASP A 61 7.75 -0.70 2.87
CA ASP A 61 7.14 0.29 3.75
C ASP A 61 5.78 -0.18 4.30
N LEU A 62 4.97 -0.86 3.49
CA LEU A 62 3.74 -1.50 3.97
C LEU A 62 4.04 -2.56 5.04
N LYS A 63 5.11 -3.35 4.88
CA LYS A 63 5.53 -4.33 5.89
C LYS A 63 5.95 -3.67 7.21
N LYS A 64 6.67 -2.54 7.18
CA LYS A 64 6.98 -1.75 8.40
C LYS A 64 5.70 -1.29 9.08
N LEU A 65 4.73 -0.80 8.31
CA LEU A 65 3.45 -0.36 8.83
C LEU A 65 2.67 -1.53 9.46
N LEU A 66 2.73 -2.72 8.86
CA LEU A 66 2.13 -3.94 9.40
C LEU A 66 2.80 -4.36 10.71
N LEU A 67 4.13 -4.30 10.82
CA LEU A 67 4.85 -4.56 12.07
C LEU A 67 4.34 -3.66 13.20
N ILE A 68 4.30 -2.35 12.98
CA ILE A 68 3.78 -1.37 13.95
C ILE A 68 2.33 -1.71 14.32
N ARG A 69 1.48 -2.00 13.33
CA ARG A 69 0.06 -2.34 13.55
C ARG A 69 -0.11 -3.62 14.36
N PHE A 70 0.83 -4.56 14.25
CA PHE A 70 0.83 -5.80 15.01
C PHE A 70 1.56 -5.70 16.36
N GLY A 71 2.10 -4.52 16.71
CA GLY A 71 2.76 -4.26 17.99
C GLY A 71 4.26 -4.58 18.01
N TYR A 72 4.89 -4.73 16.84
CA TYR A 72 6.32 -4.94 16.71
C TYR A 72 7.04 -3.61 16.45
N ASP A 73 8.26 -3.52 16.96
CA ASP A 73 9.17 -2.42 16.68
C ASP A 73 9.90 -2.67 15.34
N PRO A 74 9.69 -1.83 14.30
CA PRO A 74 10.35 -1.99 13.00
C PRO A 74 11.86 -1.71 13.03
N GLU A 75 12.38 -1.03 14.06
CA GLU A 75 13.83 -0.84 14.22
C GLU A 75 14.52 -2.12 14.72
N ARG A 76 13.77 -2.96 15.45
CA ARG A 76 14.25 -4.23 16.01
C ARG A 76 13.84 -5.46 15.21
N THR A 77 12.79 -5.34 14.41
CA THR A 77 12.19 -6.47 13.69
C THR A 77 12.33 -6.24 12.19
N SER A 78 13.06 -7.14 11.51
CA SER A 78 13.17 -7.08 10.05
C SER A 78 11.81 -7.24 9.38
N THR A 79 11.57 -6.47 8.31
CA THR A 79 10.39 -6.59 7.44
C THR A 79 10.34 -7.94 6.72
N ASP A 80 11.47 -8.66 6.63
CA ASP A 80 11.53 -10.03 6.11
C ASP A 80 10.72 -11.03 6.97
N CYS A 81 10.51 -10.72 8.25
CA CYS A 81 9.64 -11.51 9.13
C CYS A 81 8.17 -11.41 8.73
N VAL A 82 7.79 -10.40 7.92
CA VAL A 82 6.43 -10.24 7.40
C VAL A 82 6.35 -10.85 6.01
N ILE A 83 5.66 -11.98 5.92
CA ILE A 83 5.30 -12.62 4.66
C ILE A 83 3.96 -12.05 4.21
N VAL A 84 3.96 -11.38 3.06
CA VAL A 84 2.75 -10.85 2.41
C VAL A 84 2.54 -11.64 1.12
N ARG A 85 1.34 -12.22 0.96
CA ARG A 85 0.95 -12.98 -0.23
C ARG A 85 -0.29 -12.35 -0.85
N HIS A 86 -0.28 -12.22 -2.18
CA HIS A 86 -1.46 -11.81 -2.92
C HIS A 86 -2.14 -13.06 -3.48
N PRO A 87 -3.46 -13.24 -3.33
CA PRO A 87 -4.16 -14.46 -3.74
C PRO A 87 -4.09 -14.74 -5.24
N LYS A 88 -3.74 -13.73 -6.05
CA LYS A 88 -3.59 -13.82 -7.52
C LYS A 88 -2.16 -13.65 -8.04
N LYS A 89 -1.17 -13.40 -7.17
CA LYS A 89 0.22 -13.08 -7.57
C LYS A 89 1.19 -13.75 -6.59
N ASP A 90 1.88 -14.77 -7.07
CA ASP A 90 2.63 -15.69 -6.21
C ASP A 90 3.94 -15.12 -5.65
N ASN A 91 4.43 -13.97 -6.12
CA ASN A 91 5.72 -13.43 -5.67
C ASN A 91 5.74 -11.90 -5.70
N LEU A 92 5.29 -11.28 -4.62
CA LEU A 92 5.47 -9.84 -4.45
C LEU A 92 6.92 -9.53 -4.05
N ARG A 93 7.54 -8.56 -4.71
CA ARG A 93 8.88 -8.07 -4.35
C ARG A 93 8.74 -6.97 -3.32
N ALA A 94 9.76 -6.79 -2.47
CA ALA A 94 9.78 -5.68 -1.50
C ALA A 94 9.62 -4.31 -2.19
N SER A 95 10.22 -4.14 -3.37
CA SER A 95 10.09 -2.94 -4.20
C SER A 95 8.79 -2.87 -5.03
N THR A 96 7.82 -3.77 -4.82
CA THR A 96 6.54 -3.69 -5.53
C THR A 96 5.84 -2.42 -5.08
N PRO A 97 5.48 -1.52 -6.02
CA PRO A 97 4.89 -0.24 -5.66
C PRO A 97 3.51 -0.43 -5.04
N ILE A 98 3.17 0.45 -4.09
CA ILE A 98 1.93 0.32 -3.30
C ILE A 98 0.66 0.35 -4.15
N ASN A 99 0.71 1.01 -5.32
CA ASN A 99 -0.42 1.10 -6.25
C ASN A 99 -0.79 -0.24 -6.92
N GLU A 100 0.15 -1.18 -7.00
CA GLU A 100 -0.10 -2.55 -7.47
C GLU A 100 -0.75 -3.43 -6.40
N LEU A 101 -0.83 -2.95 -5.16
CA LEU A 101 -1.32 -3.71 -4.01
C LEU A 101 -2.76 -3.37 -3.61
N TYR A 102 -3.38 -2.37 -4.24
CA TYR A 102 -4.79 -2.05 -4.05
C TYR A 102 -5.67 -3.25 -4.44
N ASN A 103 -6.63 -3.57 -3.57
CA ASN A 103 -7.44 -4.77 -3.69
C ASN A 103 -8.80 -4.59 -3.01
N ASP A 104 -9.71 -5.52 -3.28
CA ASP A 104 -11.00 -5.62 -2.60
C ASP A 104 -10.93 -6.56 -1.39
N ASP A 105 -11.93 -6.49 -0.52
CA ASP A 105 -12.05 -7.32 0.68
C ASP A 105 -12.00 -8.84 0.37
N LYS A 106 -12.52 -9.25 -0.78
CA LYS A 106 -12.48 -10.65 -1.27
C LYS A 106 -11.12 -11.08 -1.78
N SER A 107 -10.20 -10.15 -2.01
CA SER A 107 -8.83 -10.40 -2.49
C SER A 107 -7.80 -9.78 -1.54
N ALA A 108 -8.13 -9.77 -0.24
CA ALA A 108 -7.24 -9.26 0.79
C ALA A 108 -5.87 -9.93 0.75
N LEU A 109 -4.82 -9.15 1.02
CA LEU A 109 -3.47 -9.66 1.15
C LEU A 109 -3.38 -10.56 2.38
N GLU A 110 -2.92 -11.78 2.20
CA GLU A 110 -2.64 -12.68 3.31
C GLU A 110 -1.32 -12.31 3.95
N VAL A 111 -1.35 -12.05 5.26
CA VAL A 111 -0.17 -11.65 6.02
C VAL A 111 0.11 -12.63 7.14
N ALA A 112 1.34 -13.13 7.17
CA ALA A 112 1.89 -13.93 8.25
C ALA A 112 3.15 -13.28 8.80
N ILE A 113 3.32 -13.34 10.12
CA ILE A 113 4.58 -12.98 10.77
C ILE A 113 5.25 -14.29 11.12
N THR A 114 6.41 -14.55 10.53
CA THR A 114 7.27 -15.65 10.96
C THR A 114 8.09 -15.16 12.15
N ASN A 115 8.08 -15.94 13.23
CA ASN A 115 8.97 -15.67 14.34
C ASN A 115 10.41 -15.97 13.88
N ASP A 116 11.18 -14.93 13.60
CA ASP A 116 12.63 -15.07 13.58
C ASP A 116 13.10 -15.39 15.02
N PRO A 117 13.94 -16.41 15.24
CA PRO A 117 14.34 -16.85 16.58
C PRO A 117 15.09 -15.78 17.40
N THR A 118 15.54 -14.70 16.77
CA THR A 118 16.35 -13.64 17.41
C THR A 118 15.56 -12.78 18.42
N VAL A 119 14.22 -12.83 18.42
CA VAL A 119 13.37 -12.07 19.38
C VAL A 119 13.13 -12.84 20.70
N ARG A 120 13.67 -14.06 20.86
CA ARG A 120 13.56 -14.81 22.12
C ARG A 120 14.51 -14.33 23.22
N GLU A 121 15.48 -13.48 22.90
CA GLU A 121 16.54 -13.08 23.82
C GLU A 121 16.31 -11.71 24.49
N GLN A 122 15.06 -11.26 24.69
CA GLN A 122 14.79 -10.10 25.58
C GLN A 122 13.57 -10.24 26.48
N VAL A 123 12.71 -11.25 26.30
CA VAL A 123 11.52 -11.45 27.16
C VAL A 123 11.75 -12.47 28.30
N THR A 124 12.94 -13.08 28.38
CA THR A 124 13.24 -14.10 29.42
C THR A 124 14.25 -13.62 30.48
N GLU A 125 14.94 -12.49 30.29
CA GLU A 125 15.97 -12.03 31.24
C GLU A 125 15.51 -10.99 32.29
N GLU A 126 14.35 -10.35 32.13
CA GLU A 126 13.82 -9.40 33.14
C GLU A 126 12.89 -10.04 34.20
N ALA A 127 12.78 -11.37 34.24
CA ALA A 127 11.99 -12.06 35.27
C ALA A 127 12.83 -12.72 36.38
N THR A 128 14.17 -12.64 36.33
CA THR A 128 15.04 -13.39 37.28
C THR A 128 15.87 -12.48 38.21
N ILE A 129 15.81 -11.15 38.10
CA ILE A 129 16.51 -10.23 39.01
C ILE A 129 15.50 -9.29 39.70
N SER A 130 14.57 -9.85 40.45
CA SER A 130 13.86 -9.13 41.51
C SER A 130 13.36 -10.09 42.59
N LYS A 131 14.27 -10.93 43.09
CA LYS A 131 14.08 -11.69 44.35
C LYS A 131 15.40 -11.77 45.10
N ASN A 132 15.95 -10.60 45.39
CA ASN A 132 16.84 -10.43 46.51
C ASN A 132 16.65 -8.98 46.90
N TRP A 133 15.93 -8.75 47.99
CA TRP A 133 16.15 -7.67 48.96
C TRP A 133 15.12 -7.81 50.10
N PHE A 134 15.68 -7.99 51.30
CA PHE A 134 15.12 -7.89 52.66
C PHE A 134 14.19 -8.99 53.19
N PHE A 135 14.72 -9.81 54.10
CA PHE A 135 14.30 -9.89 55.51
C PHE A 135 15.37 -10.62 56.34
N PHE A 136 16.12 -9.88 57.18
CA PHE A 136 16.53 -10.22 58.55
C PHE A 136 16.96 -8.93 59.24
#